data_AF-A0A836V4H6-F1
#
_entry.id   AF-A0A836V4H6-F1
#
_cell.length_a   1.000
_cell.length_b   1.000
_cell.length_c   1.000
_cell.angle_alpha   90.00
_cell.angle_beta   90.00
_cell.angle_gamma   90.00
#
_symmetry.space_group_name_H-M   'P 1'
#
loop_
_entity.id
_entity.type
_entity.pdbx_description
1 polymer ?
#
loop_
_entity_poly.entity_id
_entity_poly.type
_entity_poly.pdbx_seq_one_letter_code
_entity_poly.pdbx_strand_id
1 'polypeptide(L)'
;MKFLGNVADVWQETNHIVVITDLPDTQADFRHGDLLELQRPNGTSLQSKGSLILFDPPAERPFAVVFTELSKEDVPPGTQLWLVNAERPKSQKSSLSRRFERISE
;
A
#
# COMPACT_ATOMS: atom_id res chain seq x y z
N MET A 1 1.84 -2.73 13.37
CA MET A 1 2.30 -3.00 12.00
C MET A 1 1.97 -4.45 11.64
N LYS A 2 1.66 -4.77 10.38
CA LYS A 2 1.42 -6.14 9.89
C LYS A 2 2.44 -6.47 8.80
N PHE A 3 3.10 -7.62 8.88
CA PHE A 3 4.00 -8.08 7.83
C PHE A 3 3.19 -8.44 6.57
N LEU A 4 3.67 -7.97 5.41
CA LEU A 4 3.01 -8.18 4.11
C LEU A 4 3.81 -9.08 3.16
N GLY A 5 5.07 -9.39 3.48
CA GLY A 5 5.93 -10.23 2.66
C GLY A 5 7.30 -9.61 2.40
N ASN A 6 8.17 -10.41 1.80
CA ASN A 6 9.44 -9.96 1.26
C ASN A 6 9.26 -9.52 -0.19
N VAL A 7 10.09 -8.56 -0.61
CA VAL A 7 10.20 -8.19 -2.02
C VAL A 7 10.85 -9.32 -2.79
N ALA A 8 10.09 -9.90 -3.72
CA ALA A 8 10.54 -10.94 -4.62
C ALA A 8 11.13 -10.34 -5.91
N ASP A 9 10.51 -9.29 -6.44
CA ASP A 9 10.98 -8.59 -7.65
C ASP A 9 10.57 -7.12 -7.64
N VAL A 10 11.32 -6.29 -8.38
CA VAL A 10 11.06 -4.85 -8.55
C VAL A 10 11.33 -4.44 -9.99
N TRP A 11 10.33 -3.81 -10.61
CA TRP A 11 10.48 -3.15 -11.89
C TRP A 11 10.18 -1.66 -11.81
N GLN A 12 10.93 -0.89 -12.60
CA GLN A 12 10.81 0.55 -12.70
C GLN A 12 10.07 0.89 -13.99
N GLU A 13 8.97 1.61 -13.85
CA GLU A 13 8.27 2.31 -14.93
C GLU A 13 8.61 3.80 -14.89
N THR A 14 8.20 4.55 -15.91
CA THR A 14 8.59 5.97 -16.08
C THR A 14 8.38 6.83 -14.83
N ASN A 15 7.29 6.61 -14.08
CA ASN A 15 6.88 7.45 -12.95
C ASN A 15 6.58 6.66 -11.66
N HIS A 16 6.85 5.36 -11.64
CA HIS A 16 6.56 4.52 -10.49
C HIS A 16 7.40 3.25 -10.53
N ILE A 17 7.56 2.62 -9.37
CA ILE A 17 8.00 1.23 -9.29
C ILE A 17 6.82 0.34 -9.00
N VAL A 18 6.95 -0.91 -9.40
CA VAL A 18 6.09 -1.98 -8.94
C VAL A 18 6.94 -3.01 -8.25
N VAL A 19 6.45 -3.45 -7.10
CA VAL A 19 7.11 -4.38 -6.20
C VAL A 19 6.23 -5.62 -6.12
N ILE A 20 6.78 -6.76 -6.54
CA ILE A 20 6.15 -8.07 -6.30
C ILE A 20 6.54 -8.55 -4.91
N THR A 21 5.55 -9.00 -4.14
CA THR A 21 5.77 -9.67 -2.85
C THR A 21 5.77 -11.18 -2.99
N ASP A 22 6.41 -11.90 -2.06
CA ASP A 22 6.43 -13.36 -2.04
C ASP A 22 5.16 -14.00 -1.43
N LEU A 23 4.22 -13.20 -0.92
CA LEU A 23 3.00 -13.67 -0.28
C LEU A 23 1.77 -13.57 -1.22
N PRO A 24 0.79 -14.47 -1.05
CA PRO A 24 -0.41 -14.45 -1.86
C PRO A 24 -1.32 -13.27 -1.52
N ASP A 25 -2.05 -12.81 -2.53
CA ASP A 25 -2.99 -11.69 -2.47
C ASP A 25 -4.07 -11.81 -1.38
N THR A 26 -4.52 -13.04 -1.08
CA THR A 26 -5.51 -13.31 -0.04
C THR A 26 -5.08 -12.90 1.37
N GLN A 27 -3.79 -12.63 1.58
CA GLN A 27 -3.25 -12.15 2.85
C GLN A 27 -3.05 -10.63 2.91
N ALA A 28 -3.18 -9.96 1.75
CA ALA A 28 -3.02 -8.52 1.62
C ALA A 28 -4.28 -7.78 2.09
N ASP A 29 -4.35 -7.47 3.39
CA ASP A 29 -5.34 -6.51 3.94
C ASP A 29 -5.02 -5.05 3.55
N PHE A 30 -4.26 -4.86 2.47
CA PHE A 30 -3.67 -3.60 2.05
C PHE A 30 -4.56 -2.90 1.02
N ARG A 31 -4.69 -1.58 1.13
CA ARG A 31 -5.54 -0.76 0.26
C ARG A 31 -4.72 0.31 -0.42
N HIS A 32 -5.26 0.83 -1.53
CA HIS A 32 -4.68 1.99 -2.20
C HIS A 32 -4.49 3.17 -1.23
N GLY A 33 -3.26 3.68 -1.17
CA GLY A 33 -2.89 4.83 -0.35
C GLY A 33 -2.51 4.49 1.09
N ASP A 34 -2.56 3.22 1.49
CA ASP A 34 -2.09 2.79 2.81
C ASP A 34 -0.59 3.03 2.96
N LEU A 35 -0.19 3.37 4.18
CA LEU A 35 1.20 3.64 4.52
C LEU A 35 1.94 2.33 4.79
N LEU A 36 2.99 2.09 4.01
CA LEU A 36 3.87 0.94 4.13
C LEU A 36 5.24 1.39 4.65
N GLU A 37 5.83 0.55 5.47
CA GLU A 37 7.23 0.62 5.85
C GLU A 37 8.00 -0.45 5.10
N LEU A 38 9.06 -0.03 4.42
CA LEU A 38 9.99 -0.89 3.71
C LEU A 38 11.27 -0.98 4.54
N GLN A 39 11.54 -2.14 5.10
CA GLN A 39 12.74 -2.41 5.88
C GLN A 39 13.79 -3.05 4.97
N ARG A 40 14.87 -2.32 4.71
CA ARG A 40 15.93 -2.74 3.79
C ARG A 40 16.91 -3.70 4.49
N PRO A 41 17.63 -4.56 3.74
CA PRO A 41 18.61 -5.49 4.32
C PRO A 41 19.76 -4.82 5.08
N ASN A 42 20.07 -3.56 4.78
CA ASN A 42 21.10 -2.79 5.47
C ASN A 42 20.65 -2.27 6.86
N GLY A 43 19.44 -2.63 7.31
CA GLY A 43 18.88 -2.22 8.60
C GLY A 43 18.21 -0.84 8.60
N THR A 44 18.20 -0.13 7.46
CA THR A 44 17.45 1.13 7.32
C THR A 44 16.00 0.87 6.93
N SER A 45 15.10 1.77 7.30
CA SER A 45 13.70 1.73 6.86
C SER A 45 13.28 3.04 6.23
N LEU A 46 12.29 2.96 5.34
CA LEU A 46 11.60 4.12 4.77
C LEU A 46 10.10 3.85 4.82
N GLN A 47 9.31 4.92 4.83
CA GLN A 47 7.86 4.80 4.72
C GLN A 47 7.37 5.47 3.46
N SER A 48 6.45 4.82 2.76
CA SER A 48 5.83 5.34 1.55
C SER A 48 4.40 4.85 1.44
N LYS A 49 3.55 5.65 0.80
CA LYS A 49 2.23 5.19 0.39
C LYS A 49 2.37 4.26 -0.80
N GLY A 50 1.67 3.14 -0.76
CA GLY A 50 1.63 2.19 -1.88
C GLY A 50 0.21 2.04 -2.44
N SER A 51 0.12 1.43 -3.61
CA SER A 51 -1.16 1.03 -4.21
C SER A 51 -1.16 -0.45 -4.53
N LEU A 52 -2.16 -1.19 -4.04
CA LEU A 52 -2.30 -2.61 -4.36
C LEU A 52 -2.78 -2.77 -5.81
N ILE A 53 -2.05 -3.58 -6.58
CA ILE A 53 -2.55 -4.16 -7.82
C ILE A 53 -2.96 -5.59 -7.52
N LEU A 54 -4.26 -5.83 -7.59
CA LEU A 54 -4.87 -7.14 -7.51
C LEU A 54 -4.93 -7.74 -8.91
N PHE A 55 -4.59 -9.02 -9.05
CA PHE A 55 -4.81 -9.77 -10.28
C PHE A 55 -6.16 -10.49 -10.17
N ASP A 56 -7.05 -10.33 -11.15
CA ASP A 56 -8.35 -11.02 -11.22
C ASP A 56 -8.24 -12.27 -12.14
N PRO A 57 -8.67 -13.46 -11.69
CA PRO A 57 -9.16 -13.80 -10.34
C PRO A 57 -8.05 -13.78 -9.29
N PRO A 58 -8.37 -13.43 -8.02
CA PRO A 58 -7.42 -13.50 -6.92
C PRO A 58 -7.00 -14.96 -6.76
N ALA A 59 -5.84 -15.26 -7.32
CA ALA A 59 -5.22 -16.57 -7.27
C ALA A 59 -4.26 -16.62 -6.07
N GLU A 60 -3.71 -17.79 -5.76
CA GLU A 60 -2.58 -17.96 -4.83
C GLU A 60 -1.27 -17.36 -5.41
N ARG A 61 -1.38 -16.25 -6.14
CA ARG A 61 -0.29 -15.56 -6.81
C ARG A 61 0.23 -14.43 -5.91
N PRO A 62 1.51 -14.09 -6.05
CA PRO A 62 2.07 -12.84 -5.60
C PRO A 62 1.17 -11.65 -5.91
N PHE A 63 0.99 -10.75 -4.94
CA PHE A 63 0.39 -9.45 -5.21
C PHE A 63 1.48 -8.41 -5.54
N ALA A 64 1.07 -7.34 -6.19
CA ALA A 64 1.97 -6.25 -6.57
C ALA A 64 1.61 -4.96 -5.84
N VAL A 65 2.62 -4.21 -5.42
CA VAL A 65 2.48 -2.88 -4.82
C VAL A 65 3.16 -1.85 -5.69
N VAL A 66 2.43 -0.79 -6.04
CA VAL A 66 2.97 0.35 -6.78
C VAL A 66 3.37 1.45 -5.83
N PHE A 67 4.57 2.00 -6.02
CA PHE A 67 5.04 3.20 -5.34
C PHE A 67 5.39 4.26 -6.37
N THR A 68 4.80 5.45 -6.25
CA THR A 68 5.04 6.58 -7.17
C THR A 68 6.14 7.52 -6.70
N GLU A 69 6.52 7.44 -5.43
CA GLU A 69 7.53 8.32 -4.80
C GLU A 69 8.87 7.62 -4.58
N LEU A 70 8.99 6.35 -5.00
CA LEU A 70 10.18 5.54 -4.83
C LEU A 70 10.79 5.18 -6.18
N SER A 71 12.11 4.99 -6.16
CA SER A 71 12.88 4.42 -7.23
C SER A 71 13.23 2.96 -6.93
N LYS A 72 13.65 2.20 -7.95
CA LYS A 72 14.05 0.79 -7.77
C LYS A 72 15.21 0.66 -6.79
N GLU A 73 16.09 1.65 -6.74
CA GLU A 73 17.24 1.73 -5.85
C GLU A 73 16.83 1.85 -4.38
N ASP A 74 15.63 2.39 -4.10
CA ASP A 74 15.09 2.47 -2.75
C ASP A 74 14.63 1.12 -2.20
N VAL A 75 14.41 0.14 -3.09
CA VAL A 75 13.83 -1.18 -2.75
C VAL A 75 14.76 -2.30 -3.23
N PRO A 76 15.93 -2.48 -2.59
CA PRO A 76 16.84 -3.57 -2.94
C PRO A 76 16.22 -4.95 -2.65
N PRO A 77 16.71 -6.02 -3.30
CA PRO A 77 16.29 -7.39 -3.00
C PRO A 77 16.43 -7.73 -1.52
N GLY A 78 15.44 -8.46 -0.97
CA GLY A 78 15.38 -8.79 0.46
C GLY A 78 14.78 -7.69 1.35
N THR A 79 14.29 -6.60 0.77
CA THR A 79 13.46 -5.63 1.49
C THR A 79 12.18 -6.29 1.99
N GLN A 80 11.76 -5.94 3.20
CA GLN A 80 10.54 -6.43 3.83
C GLN A 80 9.46 -5.35 3.82
N LEU A 81 8.23 -5.73 3.44
CA LEU A 81 7.08 -4.81 3.45
C LEU A 81 6.24 -5.01 4.71
N TRP A 82 5.89 -3.88 5.35
CA TRP A 82 5.07 -3.84 6.54
C TRP A 82 3.96 -2.80 6.40
N LEU A 83 2.72 -3.16 6.71
CA LEU A 83 1.62 -2.22 6.82
C LEU A 83 1.69 -1.49 8.16
N VAL A 84 1.80 -0.15 8.14
CA VAL A 84 2.05 0.64 9.36
C VAL A 84 0.79 0.76 10.23
N ASN A 85 -0.35 1.09 9.62
CA ASN A 85 -1.63 1.29 10.31
C ASN A 85 -2.70 0.29 9.83
N ALA A 86 -2.66 -0.93 10.37
CA ALA A 86 -3.74 -1.91 10.17
C ALA A 86 -5.05 -1.54 10.92
N GLU A 87 -5.02 -0.51 11.77
CA GLU A 87 -6.23 0.02 12.40
C GLU A 87 -6.99 0.91 11.42
N ARG A 88 -8.16 0.42 10.99
CA ARG A 88 -9.12 1.17 10.16
C ARG A 88 -9.25 2.59 10.70
N PRO A 89 -9.24 3.65 9.86
CA PRO A 89 -9.71 4.94 10.32
C PRO A 89 -11.14 4.73 10.82
N LYS A 90 -11.36 4.84 12.14
CA LYS A 90 -12.70 4.94 12.70
C LYS A 90 -13.31 6.10 11.95
N SER A 91 -14.29 5.81 11.10
CA SER A 91 -15.02 6.77 10.28
C SER A 91 -15.22 8.04 11.11
N GLN A 92 -14.44 9.06 10.78
CA GLN A 92 -14.56 10.36 11.41
C GLN A 92 -15.94 10.82 10.98
N LYS A 93 -16.92 10.70 11.89
CA LYS A 93 -18.28 11.19 11.66
C LYS A 93 -18.12 12.61 11.16
N SER A 94 -18.34 12.81 9.87
CA SER A 94 -18.42 14.15 9.30
C SER A 94 -19.59 14.79 10.03
N SER A 95 -19.29 15.72 10.93
CA SER A 95 -20.24 16.56 11.61
C SER A 95 -20.76 17.66 10.67
N LEU A 96 -20.98 17.33 9.40
CA LEU A 96 -21.65 18.21 8.45
C LEU A 96 -23.14 17.92 8.44
N SER A 97 -23.76 18.16 9.60
CA SER A 97 -25.15 18.55 9.71
C SER A 97 -25.31 19.98 9.18
N ARG A 98 -25.03 20.24 7.89
CA ARG A 98 -25.54 21.45 7.24
C ARG A 98 -26.92 21.11 6.71
N ARG A 99 -27.94 21.44 7.51
CA ARG A 99 -29.33 21.56 7.07
C ARG A 99 -29.34 22.43 5.82
N PHE A 100 -29.69 21.86 4.68
CA PHE A 100 -30.15 22.65 3.54
C PHE A 100 -31.58 23.06 3.86
N GLU A 101 -31.77 24.29 4.33
CA GLU A 101 -33.10 24.92 4.26
C GLU A 101 -33.34 25.33 2.82
N ARG A 102 -34.34 24.68 2.21
CA ARG A 102 -34.88 25.04 0.91
C ARG A 102 -35.64 26.35 1.09
N ILE A 103 -35.06 27.47 0.64
CA ILE A 103 -35.83 28.69 0.42
C ILE A 103 -36.63 28.46 -0.87
N SER A 104 -37.95 28.49 -0.74
CA SER A 104 -38.86 28.51 -1.89
C SER A 104 -39.32 29.96 -2.02
N GLU A 105 -39.12 30.56 -3.20
CA GLU A 105 -39.73 31.84 -3.60
C GLU A 105 -41.23 31.67 -3.86
#